data_AF-A0A358PIT8-F1
#
_entry.id   AF-A0A358PIT8-F1
#
_cell.length_a   1.000
_cell.length_b   1.000
_cell.length_c   1.000
_cell.angle_alpha   90.00
_cell.angle_beta   90.00
_cell.angle_gamma   90.00
#
_symmetry.space_group_name_H-M   'P 1'
#
loop_
_entity.id
_entity.type
_entity.pdbx_description
1 polymer ?
#
loop_
_entity_poly.entity_id
_entity_poly.type
_entity_poly.pdbx_seq_one_letter_code
_entity_poly.pdbx_strand_id
1 'polypeptide(L)'
;MSVGAIIGIIIGAVILLIFFFSFFPVGLAISAGASGVHVGLFQLVGMRIRKVNPHRIVEPLIKATKAGLDLNLNKMEAHYLAGG
;
A
#
# COMPACT_ATOMS: atom_id res chain seq x y z
N MET A 1 -37.80 -6.45 1.50
CA MET A 1 -36.67 -7.14 2.15
C MET A 1 -36.84 -7.01 3.65
N SER A 2 -36.66 -8.07 4.43
CA SER A 2 -36.74 -7.96 5.89
C SER A 2 -35.60 -7.11 6.43
N VAL A 3 -35.82 -6.40 7.54
CA VAL A 3 -34.77 -5.60 8.21
C VAL A 3 -33.54 -6.46 8.52
N GLY A 4 -33.74 -7.72 8.89
CA GLY A 4 -32.64 -8.69 9.10
C GLY A 4 -31.81 -8.97 7.84
N ALA A 5 -32.42 -9.02 6.65
CA ALA A 5 -31.69 -9.20 5.39
C ALA A 5 -30.84 -7.97 5.05
N ILE A 6 -31.34 -6.75 5.32
CA ILE A 6 -30.59 -5.50 5.10
C ILE A 6 -29.37 -5.45 6.01
N ILE A 7 -29.53 -5.78 7.30
CA ILE A 7 -28.43 -5.83 8.26
C ILE A 7 -27.38 -6.87 7.85
N GLY A 8 -27.81 -8.06 7.42
CA GLY A 8 -26.90 -9.11 6.94
C GLY A 8 -26.06 -8.67 5.73
N ILE A 9 -26.67 -7.97 4.76
CA ILE A 9 -25.96 -7.44 3.58
C ILE A 9 -24.95 -6.37 3.98
N ILE A 10 -25.31 -5.45 4.88
CA ILE A 10 -24.40 -4.40 5.35
C ILE A 10 -23.18 -5.02 6.05
N ILE A 11 -23.39 -5.99 6.94
CA ILE A 11 -22.31 -6.69 7.64
C ILE A 11 -21.40 -7.41 6.64
N GLY A 12 -21.97 -8.14 5.69
CA GLY A 12 -21.21 -8.81 4.63
C GLY A 12 -20.38 -7.83 3.80
N ALA A 13 -20.96 -6.69 3.41
CA ALA A 13 -20.28 -5.64 2.67
C ALA A 13 -19.11 -5.03 3.46
N VAL A 14 -19.30 -4.76 4.75
CA VAL A 14 -18.24 -4.21 5.62
C VAL A 14 -17.07 -5.18 5.76
N ILE A 15 -17.35 -6.48 5.97
CA ILE A 15 -16.30 -7.50 6.08
C ILE A 15 -15.49 -7.58 4.78
N LEU A 16 -16.17 -7.58 3.63
CA LEU A 16 -15.54 -7.62 2.33
C LEU A 16 -14.68 -6.37 2.09
N LEU A 17 -15.16 -5.20 2.53
CA LEU A 17 -14.43 -3.93 2.48
C LEU A 17 -13.14 -3.98 3.32
N ILE A 18 -13.22 -4.52 4.55
CA ILE A 18 -12.06 -4.67 5.44
C ILE A 18 -11.01 -5.59 4.81
N PHE A 19 -11.44 -6.72 4.25
CA PHE A 19 -10.55 -7.63 3.53
C PHE A 19 -9.89 -6.96 2.33
N PHE A 20 -10.67 -6.20 1.55
CA PHE A 20 -10.17 -5.45 0.41
C PHE A 20 -9.12 -4.41 0.83
N PHE A 21 -9.39 -3.58 1.85
CA PHE A 21 -8.44 -2.57 2.33
C PHE A 21 -7.22 -3.17 3.04
N SER A 22 -7.32 -4.37 3.60
CA SER A 22 -6.16 -5.10 4.11
C SER A 22 -5.28 -5.65 2.98
N PHE A 23 -5.89 -6.10 1.88
CA PHE A 23 -5.20 -6.71 0.74
C PHE A 23 -4.69 -5.71 -0.31
N PHE A 24 -5.27 -4.52 -0.38
CA PHE A 24 -4.76 -3.43 -1.20
C PHE A 24 -4.19 -2.35 -0.28
N PRO A 25 -2.88 -2.05 -0.34
CA PRO A 25 -2.27 -1.02 0.50
C PRO A 25 -2.60 0.37 -0.04
N VAL A 26 -3.89 0.71 -0.09
CA VAL A 26 -4.41 1.95 -0.68
C VAL A 26 -3.94 3.17 0.12
N GLY A 27 -3.89 3.05 1.45
CA GLY A 27 -3.36 4.11 2.32
C GLY A 27 -1.93 4.48 1.97
N LEU A 28 -1.07 3.49 1.71
CA LEU A 28 0.33 3.71 1.35
C LEU A 28 0.48 4.38 -0.02
N ALA A 29 -0.35 4.00 -1.00
CA ALA A 29 -0.37 4.64 -2.32
C ALA A 29 -0.76 6.12 -2.23
N ILE A 30 -1.77 6.45 -1.43
CA ILE A 30 -2.21 7.83 -1.21
C ILE A 30 -1.10 8.64 -0.52
N SER A 31 -0.47 8.09 0.52
CA SER A 31 0.64 8.77 1.23
C SER A 31 1.86 8.99 0.33
N ALA A 32 2.17 8.04 -0.55
CA ALA A 32 3.25 8.17 -1.54
C ALA A 32 2.95 9.28 -2.54
N GLY A 33 1.76 9.25 -3.16
CA GLY A 33 1.33 10.26 -4.12
C GLY A 33 1.28 11.67 -3.52
N ALA A 34 0.76 11.80 -2.29
CA ALA A 34 0.75 13.07 -1.55
C ALA A 34 2.16 13.61 -1.23
N SER A 35 3.18 12.75 -1.26
CA SER A 35 4.58 13.12 -1.02
C SER A 35 5.40 13.30 -2.31
N GLY A 36 4.76 13.24 -3.49
CA GLY A 36 5.43 13.30 -4.78
C GLY A 36 6.07 11.99 -5.25
N VAL A 37 5.88 10.90 -4.50
CA VAL A 37 6.38 9.57 -4.85
C VAL A 37 5.32 8.81 -5.64
N HIS A 38 5.57 8.61 -6.92
CA HIS A 38 4.63 7.92 -7.81
C HIS A 38 4.80 6.40 -7.67
N VAL A 39 4.00 5.77 -6.80
CA VAL A 39 3.95 4.31 -6.66
C VAL A 39 2.54 3.81 -6.97
N GLY A 40 2.40 3.00 -8.02
CA GLY A 40 1.11 2.46 -8.42
C GLY A 40 0.59 1.38 -7.46
N LEU A 41 -0.74 1.27 -7.32
CA LEU A 41 -1.38 0.21 -6.52
C LEU A 41 -0.92 -1.20 -6.95
N PHE A 42 -0.85 -1.44 -8.26
CA PHE A 42 -0.36 -2.71 -8.81
C PHE A 42 1.10 -2.99 -8.43
N GLN A 43 1.92 -1.94 -8.30
CA GLN A 43 3.32 -2.06 -7.92
C GLN A 43 3.45 -2.47 -6.45
N LEU A 44 2.64 -1.88 -5.56
CA LEU A 44 2.58 -2.25 -4.14
C LEU A 44 2.07 -3.69 -3.94
N VAL A 45 1.11 -4.12 -4.75
CA VAL A 45 0.63 -5.51 -4.78
C VAL A 45 1.73 -6.44 -5.31
N GLY A 46 2.44 -6.05 -6.36
CA GLY A 46 3.58 -6.78 -6.91
C GLY A 46 4.71 -6.97 -5.89
N MET A 47 4.98 -5.97 -5.04
CA MET A 47 5.92 -6.09 -3.92
C MET A 47 5.49 -7.19 -2.95
N ARG A 48 4.20 -7.26 -2.58
CA ARG A 48 3.69 -8.35 -1.72
C ARG A 48 3.88 -9.73 -2.34
N ILE A 49 3.64 -9.88 -3.65
CA ILE A 49 3.86 -11.15 -4.36
C ILE A 49 5.33 -11.57 -4.31
N ARG A 50 6.25 -10.60 -4.47
CA ARG A 50 7.70 -10.81 -4.35
C ARG A 50 8.18 -11.01 -2.91
N LYS A 51 7.28 -11.13 -1.92
CA LYS A 51 7.56 -11.20 -0.47
C LYS A 51 8.32 -9.98 0.07
N VAL A 52 8.18 -8.83 -0.58
CA VAL A 52 8.76 -7.56 -0.17
C VAL A 52 7.68 -6.73 0.52
N ASN A 53 7.96 -6.24 1.73
CA ASN A 53 6.99 -5.41 2.45
C ASN A 53 7.00 -3.98 1.86
N PRO A 54 5.94 -3.53 1.15
CA PRO A 54 5.93 -2.22 0.49
C PRO A 54 6.09 -1.06 1.47
N HIS A 55 5.64 -1.21 2.72
CA HIS A 55 5.73 -0.16 3.74
C HIS A 55 7.19 0.17 4.07
N ARG A 56 8.06 -0.85 4.12
CA ARG A 56 9.50 -0.69 4.43
C ARG A 56 10.30 -0.02 3.32
N ILE A 57 9.76 0.05 2.11
CA ILE A 57 10.40 0.70 0.94
C ILE A 57 9.85 2.11 0.76
N VAL A 58 8.52 2.24 0.77
CA VAL A 58 7.83 3.48 0.43
C VAL A 58 8.00 4.54 1.52
N GLU A 59 7.99 4.18 2.81
CA GLU A 59 8.21 5.15 3.88
C GLU A 59 9.57 5.86 3.82
N PRO A 60 10.71 5.14 3.75
CA PRO A 60 12.00 5.81 3.61
C PRO A 60 12.15 6.50 2.25
N LEU A 61 11.50 6.01 1.19
CA LEU A 61 11.46 6.71 -0.11
C LEU A 61 10.74 8.07 0.00
N ILE A 62 9.58 8.12 0.67
CA ILE A 62 8.85 9.37 0.96
C ILE A 62 9.74 10.35 1.72
N LYS A 63 10.46 9.88 2.74
CA LYS A 63 11.37 10.72 3.54
C LYS A 63 12.53 11.24 2.69
N ALA A 64 13.12 10.41 1.85
CA ALA A 64 14.20 10.80 0.95
C ALA A 64 13.73 11.85 -0.06
N THR A 65 12.58 11.64 -0.70
CA THR A 65 11.99 12.62 -1.63
C THR A 65 11.68 13.95 -0.94
N LYS A 66 11.14 13.92 0.29
CA LYS A 66 10.94 15.13 1.10
C LYS A 66 12.24 15.81 1.53
N ALA A 67 13.33 15.07 1.64
CA ALA A 67 14.67 15.60 1.90
C ALA A 67 15.38 16.11 0.64
N GLY A 68 14.72 16.10 -0.53
CA GLY A 68 15.29 16.51 -1.81
C GLY A 68 16.20 15.46 -2.46
N LEU A 69 16.20 14.22 -1.94
CA LEU A 69 16.94 13.11 -2.53
C LEU A 69 16.08 12.44 -3.60
N ASP A 70 16.56 12.46 -4.85
CA ASP A 70 15.97 11.71 -5.94
C ASP A 70 16.42 10.24 -5.88
N LEU A 71 15.66 9.43 -5.14
CA LEU A 71 15.88 8.00 -5.02
C LEU A 71 14.89 7.23 -5.88
N ASN A 72 15.40 6.24 -6.60
CA ASN A 72 14.57 5.34 -7.39
C ASN A 72 14.01 4.21 -6.51
N LEU A 73 12.74 3.86 -6.70
CA LEU A 73 12.08 2.75 -6.03
C LEU A 73 12.86 1.44 -6.14
N ASN A 74 13.45 1.15 -7.30
CA ASN A 74 14.24 -0.08 -7.53
C ASN A 74 15.50 -0.12 -6.66
N LYS A 75 16.14 1.03 -6.41
CA LYS A 75 17.31 1.11 -5.52
C LYS A 75 16.90 0.87 -4.07
N MET A 76 15.76 1.42 -3.65
CA MET A 76 15.19 1.18 -2.31
C MET A 76 14.77 -0.28 -2.12
N GLU A 77 14.23 -0.92 -3.17
CA GLU A 77 13.92 -2.35 -3.15
C GLU A 77 15.19 -3.21 -3.07
N ALA A 78 16.24 -2.87 -3.83
CA ALA A 78 17.53 -3.55 -3.73
C ALA A 78 18.18 -3.39 -2.35
N HIS A 79 18.13 -2.20 -1.76
CA HIS A 79 18.60 -1.93 -0.40
C HIS A 79 17.81 -2.75 0.64
N TYR A 80 16.49 -2.81 0.51
CA TYR A 80 15.64 -3.64 1.37
C TYR A 80 15.98 -5.14 1.25
N LEU A 81 16.22 -5.64 0.03
CA LEU A 81 16.60 -7.03 -0.22
C LEU A 81 18.02 -7.36 0.23
N ALA A 82 18.92 -6.37 0.27
CA ALA A 82 20.25 -6.51 0.83
C ALA A 82 20.26 -6.63 2.36
N GLY A 83 19.12 -6.39 3.03
CA GLY A 83 18.96 -6.50 4.48
C GLY A 83 19.18 -5.20 5.25
N GLY A 84 19.29 -4.06 4.54
CA GLY A 84 19.75 -2.78 5.07
C GLY A 84 21.08 -2.42 4.44
#